data_AF-A0A7J8VBX4-F1
#
_entry.id   AF-A0A7J8VBX4-F1
#
_cell.length_a   1.000
_cell.length_b   1.000
_cell.length_c   1.000
_cell.angle_alpha   90.00
_cell.angle_beta   90.00
_cell.angle_gamma   90.00
#
_symmetry.space_group_name_H-M   'P 1'
#
loop_
_entity.id
_entity.type
_entity.pdbx_description
1 polymer ?
#
loop_
_entity_poly.entity_id
_entity_poly.type
_entity_poly.pdbx_seq_one_letter_code
_entity_poly.pdbx_strand_id
1 'polypeptide(L)'
;MGTLQTWRKAYGALKDSTKVGLAHVNSDYADLDVAIVKATNHVECPPKERHLRKILLATSAIRPRADVAYCIHALSRRLAKTHNWTVALKTLIVIHRALREGDPTFREEILNFSQRARILQLSNFKDDSSPIAWDCSAWVRTYALFLEERLECFRILKYDIEAERLPRPSQGQDKGYSRTRDLGSEELLEQLPALQQLLHRLIGCRPEGAAIGNYVIQYALAL
;
A
#
# COMPACT_ATOMS: atom_id res chain seq x y z
N MET A 1 -29.46 0.94 15.83
CA MET A 1 -28.32 0.86 14.87
C MET A 1 -26.99 0.42 15.50
N GLY A 2 -26.78 0.46 16.83
CA GLY A 2 -25.50 0.09 17.44
C GLY A 2 -25.18 -1.42 17.52
N THR A 3 -26.18 -2.30 17.52
CA THR A 3 -25.97 -3.75 17.67
C THR A 3 -25.27 -4.36 16.45
N LEU A 4 -25.74 -4.11 15.23
CA LEU A 4 -25.20 -4.67 13.98
C LEU A 4 -23.73 -4.28 13.73
N GLN A 5 -23.34 -3.04 14.02
CA GLN A 5 -21.94 -2.60 13.92
C GLN A 5 -21.05 -3.33 14.93
N THR A 6 -21.57 -3.58 16.13
CA THR A 6 -20.84 -4.31 17.19
C THR A 6 -20.63 -5.78 16.82
N TRP A 7 -21.65 -6.43 16.25
CA TRP A 7 -21.55 -7.80 15.74
C TRP A 7 -20.53 -7.95 14.61
N ARG A 8 -20.48 -7.00 13.66
CA ARG A 8 -19.50 -7.03 12.58
C ARG A 8 -18.06 -6.87 13.09
N LYS A 9 -17.85 -5.96 14.05
CA LYS A 9 -16.54 -5.78 14.70
C LYS A 9 -16.13 -7.05 15.45
N ALA A 10 -17.05 -7.68 16.18
CA ALA A 10 -16.81 -8.95 16.86
C ALA A 10 -16.48 -10.08 15.87
N TYR A 11 -17.24 -10.21 14.78
CA TYR A 11 -16.96 -11.19 13.72
C TYR A 11 -15.60 -10.97 13.06
N GLY A 12 -15.26 -9.71 12.76
CA GLY A 12 -13.95 -9.34 12.23
C GLY A 12 -12.82 -9.71 13.20
N ALA A 13 -12.98 -9.43 14.49
CA ALA A 13 -12.02 -9.79 15.53
C ALA A 13 -11.85 -11.31 15.66
N LEU A 14 -12.95 -12.08 15.63
CA LEU A 14 -12.91 -13.54 15.61
C LEU A 14 -12.16 -14.05 14.38
N LYS A 15 -12.47 -13.53 13.19
CA LYS A 15 -11.79 -13.90 11.93
C LYS A 15 -10.29 -13.62 11.99
N ASP A 16 -9.89 -12.49 12.54
CA ASP A 16 -8.47 -12.16 12.69
C ASP A 16 -7.79 -13.08 13.73
N SER A 17 -8.47 -13.39 14.85
CA SER A 17 -7.96 -14.33 15.87
C SER A 17 -7.79 -15.75 15.31
N THR A 18 -8.78 -16.27 14.60
CA THR A 18 -8.71 -17.59 13.94
C THR A 18 -7.59 -17.61 12.90
N LYS A 19 -7.43 -16.55 12.10
CA LYS A 19 -6.34 -16.47 11.12
C LYS A 19 -4.96 -16.45 11.77
N VAL A 20 -4.79 -15.75 12.90
CA VAL A 20 -3.54 -15.77 13.69
C VAL A 20 -3.28 -17.17 14.24
N GLY A 21 -4.30 -17.84 14.78
CA GLY A 21 -4.17 -19.22 15.27
C GLY A 21 -3.76 -20.18 14.17
N LEU A 22 -4.40 -20.12 13.00
CA LEU A 22 -4.08 -20.96 11.84
C LEU A 22 -2.67 -20.73 11.31
N ALA A 23 -2.18 -19.48 11.32
CA ALA A 23 -0.82 -19.16 10.88
C ALA A 23 0.24 -19.87 11.72
N HIS A 24 0.03 -20.00 13.04
CA HIS A 24 0.96 -20.69 13.94
C HIS A 24 1.03 -22.20 13.72
N VAL A 25 0.00 -22.81 13.14
CA VAL A 25 -0.10 -24.28 13.01
C VAL A 25 0.44 -24.79 11.67
N ASN A 26 0.54 -23.94 10.64
CA ASN A 26 0.62 -24.41 9.24
C ASN A 26 1.67 -23.72 8.34
N SER A 27 2.68 -23.02 8.85
CA SER A 27 3.58 -22.26 7.94
C SER A 27 4.99 -22.02 8.48
N ASP A 28 5.99 -22.27 7.63
CA ASP A 28 7.36 -21.74 7.79
C ASP A 28 7.38 -20.19 7.84
N TYR A 29 6.29 -19.56 7.39
CA TYR A 29 6.06 -18.11 7.38
C TYR A 29 5.08 -17.63 8.47
N ALA A 30 4.83 -18.44 9.52
CA ALA A 30 3.85 -18.13 10.57
C ALA A 30 3.96 -16.70 11.11
N ASP A 31 5.18 -16.26 11.44
CA ASP A 31 5.43 -14.93 12.00
C ASP A 31 5.08 -13.79 11.04
N LEU A 32 5.35 -13.99 9.74
CA LEU A 32 5.02 -13.03 8.69
C LEU A 32 3.50 -12.98 8.47
N ASP A 33 2.84 -14.13 8.40
CA ASP A 33 1.38 -14.21 8.25
C ASP A 33 0.67 -13.54 9.43
N VAL A 34 1.14 -13.77 10.66
CA VAL A 34 0.64 -13.08 11.86
C VAL A 34 0.86 -11.58 11.78
N ALA A 35 2.03 -11.13 11.31
CA ALA A 35 2.31 -9.70 11.13
C ALA A 35 1.36 -9.07 10.10
N ILE A 36 1.15 -9.71 8.94
CA ILE A 36 0.24 -9.25 7.89
C ILE A 36 -1.20 -9.20 8.42
N VAL A 37 -1.69 -10.24 9.10
CA VAL A 37 -3.05 -10.25 9.67
C VAL A 37 -3.21 -9.15 10.71
N LYS A 38 -2.25 -8.96 11.61
CA LYS A 38 -2.32 -7.91 12.66
C LYS A 38 -2.18 -6.50 12.08
N ALA A 39 -1.36 -6.30 11.04
CA ALA A 39 -1.24 -5.02 10.34
C ALA A 39 -2.53 -4.67 9.56
N THR A 40 -3.25 -5.66 9.05
CA THR A 40 -4.42 -5.52 8.17
C THR A 40 -5.72 -6.02 8.81
N ASN A 41 -5.82 -5.96 10.14
CA ASN A 41 -7.00 -6.38 10.88
C ASN A 41 -8.20 -5.43 10.66
N HIS A 42 -9.39 -5.85 11.07
CA HIS A 42 -10.64 -5.10 10.88
C HIS A 42 -10.79 -3.88 11.81
N VAL A 43 -9.81 -3.60 12.67
CA VAL A 43 -9.84 -2.45 13.57
C VAL A 43 -9.55 -1.19 12.77
N GLU A 44 -10.45 -0.20 12.86
CA GLU A 44 -10.37 1.11 12.20
C GLU A 44 -9.32 2.02 12.85
N CYS A 45 -8.08 1.56 12.86
CA CYS A 45 -6.90 2.32 13.24
C CYS A 45 -5.74 2.00 12.29
N PRO A 46 -4.78 2.92 12.14
CA PRO A 46 -3.59 2.68 11.33
C PRO A 46 -2.85 1.40 11.72
N PRO A 47 -2.18 0.72 10.78
CA PRO A 47 -1.37 -0.45 11.08
C PRO A 47 -0.32 -0.12 12.16
N LYS A 48 -0.21 -0.98 13.18
CA LYS A 48 0.78 -0.76 14.25
C LYS A 48 2.19 -0.93 13.69
N GLU A 49 3.06 0.02 14.03
CA GLU A 49 4.43 0.11 13.54
C GLU A 49 5.25 -1.18 13.74
N ARG A 50 5.09 -1.86 14.88
CA ARG A 50 5.77 -3.15 15.14
C ARG A 50 5.46 -4.24 14.10
N HIS A 51 4.26 -4.23 13.51
CA HIS A 51 3.88 -5.20 12.49
C HIS A 51 4.37 -4.77 11.11
N LEU A 52 4.33 -3.46 10.83
CA LEU A 52 4.95 -2.88 9.62
C LEU A 52 6.44 -3.21 9.54
N ARG A 53 7.21 -2.98 10.60
CA ARG A 53 8.66 -3.30 10.62
C ARG A 53 8.96 -4.76 10.32
N LYS A 54 8.15 -5.69 10.84
CA LYS A 54 8.30 -7.13 10.53
C LYS A 54 8.07 -7.41 9.04
N ILE A 55 7.06 -6.79 8.43
CA ILE A 55 6.76 -6.93 7.01
C ILE A 55 7.88 -6.31 6.16
N LEU A 56 8.34 -5.10 6.50
CA LEU A 56 9.44 -4.43 5.79
C LEU A 56 10.75 -5.24 5.85
N LEU A 57 11.04 -5.87 7.00
CA LEU A 57 12.19 -6.76 7.13
C LEU A 57 12.06 -8.00 6.24
N ALA A 58 10.85 -8.54 6.09
CA ALA A 58 10.57 -9.69 5.22
C ALA A 58 10.70 -9.34 3.72
N THR A 59 10.64 -8.05 3.37
CA THR A 59 10.83 -7.55 2.00
C THR A 59 12.23 -6.95 1.76
N SER A 60 13.18 -7.12 2.69
CA SER A 60 14.54 -6.55 2.56
C SER A 60 15.43 -7.35 1.61
N ALA A 61 16.47 -6.72 1.04
CA ALA A 61 17.37 -7.39 0.10
C ALA A 61 18.16 -8.58 0.71
N ILE A 62 18.30 -8.60 2.04
CA ILE A 62 18.99 -9.67 2.79
C ILE A 62 18.14 -10.96 2.82
N ARG A 63 16.83 -10.88 2.58
CA ARG A 63 15.95 -12.03 2.59
C ARG A 63 16.04 -12.85 1.28
N PRO A 64 15.84 -14.18 1.36
CA PRO A 64 15.62 -15.00 0.18
C PRO A 64 14.49 -14.44 -0.70
N ARG A 65 14.66 -14.50 -2.03
CA ARG A 65 13.65 -14.00 -2.99
C ARG A 65 12.31 -14.72 -2.86
N ALA A 66 12.33 -15.99 -2.46
CA ALA A 66 11.13 -16.75 -2.15
C ALA A 66 10.31 -16.14 -0.99
N ASP A 67 10.96 -15.62 0.05
CA ASP A 67 10.30 -14.97 1.19
C ASP A 67 9.64 -13.65 0.76
N VAL A 68 10.35 -12.85 -0.04
CA VAL A 68 9.83 -11.59 -0.57
C VAL A 68 8.61 -11.87 -1.47
N ALA A 69 8.73 -12.83 -2.38
CA ALA A 69 7.63 -13.27 -3.22
C ALA A 69 6.44 -13.76 -2.37
N TYR A 70 6.69 -14.58 -1.34
CA TYR A 70 5.65 -15.03 -0.41
C TYR A 70 4.93 -13.85 0.25
N CYS A 71 5.67 -12.85 0.73
CA CYS A 71 5.09 -11.65 1.34
C CYS A 71 4.16 -10.91 0.36
N ILE A 72 4.62 -10.70 -0.88
CA ILE A 72 3.82 -10.06 -1.94
C ILE A 72 2.57 -10.88 -2.25
N HIS A 73 2.71 -12.20 -2.41
CA HIS A 73 1.59 -13.12 -2.61
C HIS A 73 0.59 -13.08 -1.44
N ALA A 74 1.06 -13.01 -0.20
CA ALA A 74 0.22 -12.95 0.98
C ALA A 74 -0.59 -11.65 1.06
N LEU A 75 0.03 -10.50 0.76
CA LEU A 75 -0.65 -9.21 0.65
C LEU A 75 -1.67 -9.21 -0.50
N SER A 76 -1.30 -9.75 -1.66
CA SER A 76 -2.20 -9.92 -2.81
C SER A 76 -3.43 -10.75 -2.46
N ARG A 77 -3.24 -11.91 -1.80
CA ARG A 77 -4.35 -12.74 -1.31
C ARG A 77 -5.22 -12.02 -0.29
N ARG A 78 -4.64 -11.14 0.55
CA ARG A 78 -5.40 -10.35 1.54
C ARG A 78 -6.33 -9.36 0.86
N LEU A 79 -5.86 -8.67 -0.19
CA LEU A 79 -6.69 -7.77 -1.03
C LEU A 79 -7.77 -8.55 -1.79
N ALA A 80 -7.40 -9.62 -2.48
CA ALA A 80 -8.34 -10.37 -3.33
C ALA A 80 -9.49 -11.03 -2.56
N LYS A 81 -9.29 -11.38 -1.28
CA LYS A 81 -10.29 -12.09 -0.45
C LYS A 81 -11.09 -11.21 0.50
N THR A 82 -10.81 -9.90 0.57
CA THR A 82 -11.51 -9.02 1.51
C THR A 82 -12.62 -8.24 0.80
N HIS A 83 -13.77 -8.15 1.47
CA HIS A 83 -14.85 -7.21 1.13
C HIS A 83 -14.98 -6.09 2.18
N ASN A 84 -14.03 -6.02 3.12
CA ASN A 84 -14.02 -5.02 4.17
C ASN A 84 -13.07 -3.88 3.78
N TRP A 85 -13.58 -2.65 3.71
CA TRP A 85 -12.82 -1.48 3.28
C TRP A 85 -11.62 -1.19 4.19
N THR A 86 -11.72 -1.43 5.50
CA THR A 86 -10.65 -1.20 6.47
C THR A 86 -9.47 -2.14 6.22
N VAL A 87 -9.76 -3.43 5.99
CA VAL A 87 -8.73 -4.42 5.66
C VAL A 87 -8.08 -4.10 4.31
N ALA A 88 -8.87 -3.75 3.30
CA ALA A 88 -8.35 -3.36 1.99
C ALA A 88 -7.42 -2.15 2.10
N LEU A 89 -7.90 -1.08 2.74
CA LEU A 89 -7.11 0.13 2.97
C LEU A 89 -5.82 -0.15 3.72
N LYS A 90 -5.88 -0.87 4.83
CA LYS A 90 -4.68 -1.17 5.62
C LYS A 90 -3.68 -2.02 4.85
N THR A 91 -4.15 -2.88 3.94
CA THR A 91 -3.27 -3.64 3.05
C THR A 91 -2.59 -2.72 2.03
N LEU A 92 -3.32 -1.76 1.44
CA LEU A 92 -2.74 -0.74 0.56
C LEU A 92 -1.75 0.17 1.31
N ILE A 93 -2.02 0.53 2.57
CA ILE A 93 -1.09 1.27 3.43
C ILE A 93 0.21 0.48 3.63
N VAL A 94 0.13 -0.82 3.91
CA VAL A 94 1.33 -1.67 4.05
C VAL A 94 2.15 -1.66 2.75
N ILE A 95 1.49 -1.78 1.60
CA ILE A 95 2.16 -1.72 0.29
C ILE A 95 2.80 -0.34 0.07
N HIS A 96 2.08 0.76 0.31
CA HIS A 96 2.63 2.11 0.16
C HIS A 96 3.85 2.33 1.06
N ARG A 97 3.78 1.91 2.34
CA ARG A 97 4.92 1.95 3.27
C ARG A 97 6.11 1.16 2.75
N ALA A 98 5.89 -0.03 2.20
CA ALA A 98 6.96 -0.84 1.62
C ALA A 98 7.57 -0.21 0.37
N LEU A 99 6.76 0.46 -0.47
CA LEU A 99 7.27 1.22 -1.63
C LEU A 99 8.09 2.45 -1.22
N ARG A 100 7.74 3.10 -0.11
CA ARG A 100 8.37 4.35 0.33
C ARG A 100 9.60 4.14 1.21
N GLU A 101 9.53 3.19 2.13
CA GLU A 101 10.51 2.99 3.22
C GLU A 101 11.19 1.62 3.16
N GLY A 102 10.70 0.73 2.30
CA GLY A 102 11.33 -0.56 2.09
C GLY A 102 12.58 -0.46 1.23
N ASP A 103 13.27 -1.58 1.16
CA ASP A 103 14.46 -1.76 0.33
C ASP A 103 14.16 -1.44 -1.16
N PRO A 104 15.07 -0.76 -1.89
CA PRO A 104 14.92 -0.47 -3.31
C PRO A 104 14.52 -1.68 -4.16
N THR A 105 15.07 -2.86 -3.86
CA THR A 105 14.80 -4.10 -4.62
C THR A 105 13.34 -4.55 -4.50
N PHE A 106 12.61 -4.17 -3.44
CA PHE A 106 11.20 -4.51 -3.29
C PHE A 106 10.33 -3.92 -4.42
N ARG A 107 10.68 -2.72 -4.91
CA ARG A 107 9.92 -2.02 -5.98
C ARG A 107 9.93 -2.82 -7.28
N GLU A 108 11.07 -3.43 -7.61
CA GLU A 108 11.21 -4.31 -8.77
C GLU A 108 10.42 -5.61 -8.60
N GLU A 109 10.50 -6.24 -7.42
CA GLU A 109 9.78 -7.48 -7.11
C GLU A 109 8.26 -7.30 -7.22
N ILE A 110 7.72 -6.23 -6.62
CA ILE A 110 6.28 -5.96 -6.68
C ILE A 110 5.83 -5.49 -8.07
N LEU A 111 6.68 -4.78 -8.83
CA LEU A 111 6.40 -4.44 -10.22
C LEU A 111 6.27 -5.71 -11.09
N ASN A 112 7.25 -6.61 -10.99
CA ASN A 112 7.25 -7.90 -11.69
C ASN A 112 6.02 -8.74 -11.33
N PHE A 113 5.65 -8.75 -10.05
CA PHE A 113 4.45 -9.42 -9.59
C PHE A 113 3.17 -8.78 -10.16
N SER A 114 3.09 -7.45 -10.16
CA SER A 114 1.91 -6.69 -10.59
C SER A 114 1.60 -6.90 -12.07
N GLN A 115 2.63 -7.00 -12.92
CA GLN A 115 2.47 -7.31 -14.34
C GLN A 115 1.77 -8.66 -14.60
N ARG A 116 1.92 -9.62 -13.68
CA ARG A 116 1.31 -10.96 -13.80
C ARG A 116 -0.04 -11.06 -13.10
N ALA A 117 -0.17 -10.45 -11.91
CA ALA A 117 -1.27 -10.70 -11.00
C ALA A 117 -2.24 -9.52 -10.82
N ARG A 118 -1.93 -8.33 -11.34
CA ARG A 118 -2.75 -7.10 -11.21
C ARG A 118 -3.19 -6.82 -9.76
N ILE A 119 -2.24 -6.87 -8.83
CA ILE A 119 -2.48 -6.81 -7.37
C ILE A 119 -3.28 -5.59 -6.89
N LEU A 120 -3.15 -4.45 -7.57
CA LEU A 120 -3.80 -3.18 -7.21
C LEU A 120 -5.10 -2.91 -7.99
N GLN A 121 -5.53 -3.82 -8.85
CA GLN A 121 -6.75 -3.66 -9.65
C GLN A 121 -8.00 -3.81 -8.78
N LEU A 122 -8.40 -2.73 -8.11
CA LEU A 122 -9.55 -2.68 -7.21
C LEU A 122 -10.75 -1.93 -7.80
N SER A 123 -10.83 -1.74 -9.13
CA SER A 123 -11.90 -0.96 -9.77
C SER A 123 -13.33 -1.38 -9.37
N ASN A 124 -13.54 -2.67 -9.08
CA ASN A 124 -14.83 -3.22 -8.66
C ASN A 124 -14.96 -3.42 -7.13
N PHE A 125 -13.96 -3.01 -6.35
CA PHE A 125 -13.99 -3.16 -4.90
C PHE A 125 -15.14 -2.35 -4.30
N LYS A 126 -15.90 -2.99 -3.41
CA LYS A 126 -17.03 -2.38 -2.68
C LYS A 126 -17.27 -3.12 -1.38
N ASP A 127 -17.43 -2.37 -0.29
CA ASP A 127 -17.94 -2.85 1.00
C ASP A 127 -19.39 -2.38 1.17
N ASP A 128 -20.34 -3.29 0.97
CA ASP A 128 -21.79 -2.99 0.99
C ASP A 128 -22.43 -2.89 2.38
N SER A 129 -21.62 -2.73 3.41
CA SER A 129 -22.11 -2.82 4.79
C SER A 129 -22.78 -1.59 5.36
N SER A 130 -22.46 -0.41 4.82
CA SER A 130 -23.04 0.87 5.26
C SER A 130 -22.74 1.97 4.24
N PRO A 131 -23.51 3.08 4.24
CA PRO A 131 -23.18 4.24 3.42
C PRO A 131 -21.76 4.78 3.65
N ILE A 132 -21.28 4.78 4.90
CA ILE A 132 -19.90 5.18 5.24
C ILE A 132 -18.89 4.24 4.56
N ALA A 133 -19.17 2.94 4.55
CA ALA A 133 -18.33 1.96 3.88
C ALA A 133 -18.33 2.12 2.36
N TRP A 134 -19.40 2.64 1.75
CA TRP A 134 -19.42 2.99 0.32
C TRP A 134 -18.46 4.13 0.01
N ASP A 135 -18.52 5.23 0.77
CA ASP A 135 -17.61 6.37 0.60
C ASP A 135 -16.14 5.94 0.82
N CYS A 136 -15.89 5.14 1.86
CA CYS A 136 -14.55 4.60 2.11
C CYS A 136 -14.09 3.64 1.00
N SER A 137 -15.00 2.83 0.44
CA SER A 137 -14.69 1.94 -0.69
C SER A 137 -14.34 2.73 -1.95
N ALA A 138 -15.08 3.81 -2.24
CA ALA A 138 -14.76 4.69 -3.36
C ALA A 138 -13.34 5.25 -3.22
N TRP A 139 -12.97 5.72 -2.03
CA TRP A 139 -11.63 6.23 -1.79
C TRP A 139 -10.55 5.13 -1.85
N VAL A 140 -10.82 3.91 -1.35
CA VAL A 140 -9.91 2.75 -1.49
C VAL A 140 -9.58 2.46 -2.96
N ARG A 141 -10.55 2.56 -3.86
CA ARG A 141 -10.32 2.38 -5.30
C ARG A 141 -9.39 3.45 -5.86
N THR A 142 -9.63 4.71 -5.52
CA THR A 142 -8.80 5.83 -5.97
C THR A 142 -7.37 5.73 -5.44
N TYR A 143 -7.21 5.34 -4.17
CA TYR A 143 -5.89 5.13 -3.56
C TYR A 143 -5.13 3.96 -4.20
N ALA A 144 -5.82 2.87 -4.54
CA ALA A 144 -5.21 1.76 -5.26
C ALA A 144 -4.73 2.16 -6.67
N LEU A 145 -5.53 2.95 -7.40
CA LEU A 145 -5.15 3.51 -8.71
C LEU A 145 -3.92 4.42 -8.61
N PHE A 146 -3.81 5.23 -7.56
CA PHE A 146 -2.60 6.01 -7.31
C PHE A 146 -1.36 5.12 -7.11
N LEU A 147 -1.46 4.06 -6.29
CA LEU A 147 -0.33 3.16 -6.08
C LEU A 147 0.03 2.36 -7.35
N GLU A 148 -0.96 2.01 -8.18
CA GLU A 148 -0.75 1.36 -9.46
C GLU A 148 0.01 2.28 -10.42
N GLU A 149 -0.43 3.54 -10.54
CA GLU A 149 0.23 4.55 -11.35
C GLU A 149 1.65 4.87 -10.84
N ARG A 150 1.87 4.78 -9.53
CA ARG A 150 3.22 4.92 -8.96
C ARG A 150 4.16 3.82 -9.45
N LEU A 151 3.70 2.57 -9.49
CA LEU A 151 4.49 1.46 -10.01
C LEU A 151 4.75 1.60 -11.50
N GLU A 152 3.76 2.08 -12.26
CA GLU A 152 3.90 2.33 -13.69
C GLU A 152 4.87 3.47 -13.97
N CYS A 153 4.81 4.54 -13.18
CA CYS A 153 5.78 5.63 -13.24
C CYS A 153 7.20 5.12 -12.95
N PHE A 154 7.40 4.32 -11.91
CA PHE A 154 8.69 3.66 -11.63
C PHE A 154 9.16 2.78 -12.79
N ARG A 155 8.26 2.04 -13.44
CA ARG A 155 8.57 1.21 -14.62
C ARG A 155 9.10 2.03 -15.79
N ILE A 156 8.55 3.22 -16.02
CA ILE A 156 8.95 4.11 -17.12
C ILE A 156 10.26 4.83 -16.77
N LEU A 157 10.32 5.44 -15.58
CA LEU A 157 11.47 6.25 -15.14
C LEU A 157 12.72 5.42 -14.82
N LYS A 158 12.56 4.16 -14.40
CA LYS A 158 13.65 3.30 -13.88
C LYS A 158 14.29 3.80 -12.58
N TYR A 159 13.68 4.78 -11.91
CA TYR A 159 14.05 5.25 -10.58
C TYR A 159 12.79 5.70 -9.82
N ASP A 160 12.89 5.79 -8.49
CA ASP A 160 11.79 6.23 -7.63
C ASP A 160 11.95 7.72 -7.30
N ILE A 161 10.99 8.53 -7.74
CA ILE A 161 10.99 10.00 -7.59
C ILE A 161 11.02 10.41 -6.12
N GLU A 162 10.36 9.66 -5.23
CA GLU A 162 10.36 10.02 -3.80
C GLU A 162 11.64 9.59 -3.07
N ALA A 163 12.35 8.59 -3.59
CA ALA A 163 13.68 8.25 -3.09
C ALA A 163 14.69 9.36 -3.41
N GLU A 164 14.42 10.17 -4.44
CA GLU A 164 15.19 11.38 -4.74
C GLU A 164 14.89 12.57 -3.83
N ARG A 165 14.10 12.42 -2.74
CA ARG A 165 13.98 13.48 -1.73
C ARG A 165 15.38 13.79 -1.19
N LEU A 166 15.99 14.79 -1.81
CA LEU A 166 17.34 15.25 -1.53
C LEU A 166 17.46 15.46 -0.02
N PRO A 167 18.48 14.91 0.64
CA PRO A 167 18.85 15.37 1.97
C PRO A 167 18.92 16.89 1.92
N ARG A 168 18.37 17.59 2.93
CA ARG A 168 18.57 19.03 3.04
C ARG A 168 20.07 19.28 2.85
N PRO A 169 20.48 20.10 1.87
CA PRO A 169 21.89 20.34 1.66
C PRO A 169 22.47 20.81 2.99
N SER A 170 23.55 20.15 3.42
CA SER A 170 24.37 20.67 4.50
C SER A 170 24.82 22.08 4.11
N GLN A 171 24.95 22.99 5.08
CA GLN A 171 25.36 24.38 4.77
C GLN A 171 26.67 24.35 3.96
N GLY A 172 26.60 24.78 2.69
CA GLY A 172 27.74 24.82 1.77
C GLY A 172 27.75 23.77 0.64
N GLN A 173 26.81 22.83 0.58
CA GLN A 173 26.63 21.96 -0.59
C GLN A 173 25.68 22.59 -1.60
N ASP A 174 26.03 22.53 -2.89
CA ASP A 174 25.11 22.88 -3.97
C ASP A 174 23.82 22.08 -3.83
N LYS A 175 22.68 22.75 -4.03
CA LYS A 175 21.38 22.08 -4.10
C LYS A 175 21.45 21.07 -5.25
N GLY A 176 21.61 19.78 -4.93
CA GLY A 176 21.43 18.73 -5.91
C GLY A 176 20.09 18.96 -6.61
N TYR A 177 20.06 18.86 -7.93
CA TYR A 177 18.82 18.94 -8.69
C TYR A 177 18.20 17.54 -8.77
N SER A 178 16.89 17.46 -9.04
CA SER A 178 16.24 16.17 -9.29
C SER A 178 16.77 15.59 -10.60
N ARG A 179 16.81 14.27 -10.71
CA ARG A 179 17.32 13.60 -11.92
C ARG A 179 16.53 13.97 -13.16
N THR A 180 15.24 14.25 -12.99
CA THR A 180 14.34 14.78 -14.04
C THR A 180 14.85 16.08 -14.67
N ARG A 181 15.58 16.93 -13.92
CA ARG A 181 16.10 18.21 -14.43
C ARG A 181 17.35 18.03 -15.29
N ASP A 182 18.08 16.92 -15.11
CA ASP A 182 19.32 16.63 -15.84
C ASP A 182 19.07 15.79 -17.11
N LEU A 183 17.82 15.41 -17.40
CA LEU A 183 17.44 14.64 -18.58
C LEU A 183 17.56 15.47 -19.86
N GLY A 184 17.96 14.81 -20.95
CA GLY A 184 17.86 15.37 -22.29
C GLY A 184 16.41 15.53 -22.74
N SER A 185 16.16 16.38 -23.75
CA SER A 185 14.80 16.68 -24.22
C SER A 185 13.99 15.44 -24.64
N GLU A 186 14.63 14.46 -25.28
CA GLU A 186 13.95 13.23 -25.74
C GLU A 186 13.51 12.37 -24.56
N GLU A 187 14.42 12.07 -23.63
CA GLU A 187 14.11 11.31 -22.41
C GLU A 187 13.05 12.02 -21.55
N LEU A 188 13.10 13.35 -21.48
CA LEU A 188 12.11 14.14 -20.76
C LEU A 188 10.73 14.01 -21.39
N LEU A 189 10.61 14.07 -22.72
CA LEU A 189 9.33 13.90 -23.43
C LEU A 189 8.74 12.49 -23.21
N GLU A 190 9.58 11.48 -23.03
CA GLU A 190 9.13 10.12 -22.67
C GLU A 190 8.64 10.01 -21.22
N GLN A 191 9.31 10.68 -20.27
CA GLN A 191 8.99 10.58 -18.84
C GLN A 191 7.85 11.51 -18.38
N LEU A 192 7.68 12.67 -19.02
CA LEU A 192 6.69 13.69 -18.63
C LEU A 192 5.25 13.16 -18.57
N PRO A 193 4.75 12.35 -19.52
CA PRO A 193 3.40 11.79 -19.44
C PRO A 193 3.18 10.93 -18.19
N ALA A 194 4.16 10.09 -17.84
CA ALA A 194 4.09 9.23 -16.65
C ALA A 194 4.05 10.06 -15.36
N LEU A 195 4.86 11.11 -15.29
CA LEU A 195 4.89 12.06 -14.18
C LEU A 195 3.57 12.82 -14.03
N GLN A 196 3.02 13.33 -15.14
CA GLN A 196 1.75 14.04 -15.16
C GLN A 196 0.60 13.13 -14.71
N GLN A 197 0.60 11.90 -15.18
CA GLN A 197 -0.42 10.92 -14.85
C GLN A 197 -0.35 10.51 -13.37
N LEU A 198 0.85 10.27 -12.83
CA LEU A 198 1.03 10.02 -11.39
C LEU A 198 0.49 11.19 -10.55
N LEU A 199 0.82 12.42 -10.91
CA LEU A 199 0.31 13.62 -10.23
C LEU A 199 -1.22 13.72 -10.33
N HIS A 200 -1.80 13.44 -11.49
CA HIS A 200 -3.24 13.42 -11.68
C HIS A 200 -3.93 12.42 -10.74
N ARG A 201 -3.39 11.20 -10.61
CA ARG A 201 -3.91 10.19 -9.66
C ARG A 201 -3.75 10.62 -8.20
N LEU A 202 -2.61 11.21 -7.84
CA LEU A 202 -2.36 11.73 -6.50
C LEU A 202 -3.36 12.82 -6.11
N ILE A 203 -3.58 13.82 -6.97
CA ILE A 203 -4.58 14.88 -6.74
C ILE A 203 -5.99 14.28 -6.66
N GLY A 204 -6.24 13.22 -7.44
CA GLY A 204 -7.49 12.47 -7.40
C GLY A 204 -7.77 11.77 -6.06
N CYS A 205 -6.77 11.50 -5.21
CA CYS A 205 -6.94 10.89 -3.89
C CYS A 205 -7.64 11.79 -2.85
N ARG A 206 -8.48 12.74 -3.28
CA ARG A 206 -9.30 13.55 -2.39
C ARG A 206 -10.43 12.69 -1.80
N PRO A 207 -10.58 12.60 -0.47
CA PRO A 207 -11.72 11.92 0.14
C PRO A 207 -12.99 12.74 -0.01
N GLU A 208 -14.12 12.05 -0.11
CA GLU A 208 -15.46 12.62 -0.25
C GLU A 208 -16.42 11.99 0.77
N GLY A 209 -17.55 12.66 1.03
CA GLY A 209 -18.57 12.15 1.96
C GLY A 209 -18.01 11.81 3.34
N ALA A 210 -18.38 10.65 3.88
CA ALA A 210 -17.93 10.18 5.17
C ALA A 210 -16.44 9.82 5.23
N ALA A 211 -15.77 9.65 4.09
CA ALA A 211 -14.35 9.35 4.03
C ALA A 211 -13.48 10.53 4.52
N ILE A 212 -13.97 11.77 4.41
CA ILE A 212 -13.24 12.99 4.81
C ILE A 212 -12.83 12.94 6.28
N GLY A 213 -13.73 12.50 7.17
CA GLY A 213 -13.48 12.43 8.61
C GLY A 213 -12.78 11.15 9.07
N ASN A 214 -12.49 10.20 8.17
CA ASN A 214 -11.99 8.90 8.58
C ASN A 214 -10.49 8.95 8.90
N TYR A 215 -10.13 8.66 10.16
CA TYR A 215 -8.75 8.76 10.63
C TYR A 215 -7.76 7.82 9.91
N VAL A 216 -8.19 6.65 9.44
CA VAL A 216 -7.30 5.72 8.70
C VAL A 216 -7.02 6.25 7.30
N ILE A 217 -8.00 6.90 6.68
CA ILE A 217 -7.84 7.59 5.39
C ILE A 217 -6.92 8.81 5.55
N GLN A 218 -7.12 9.61 6.59
CA GLN A 218 -6.24 10.75 6.91
C GLN A 218 -4.80 10.31 7.16
N TYR A 219 -4.59 9.19 7.84
CA TYR A 219 -3.27 8.60 8.00
C TYR A 219 -2.63 8.24 6.64
N ALA A 220 -3.40 7.61 5.74
CA ALA A 220 -2.90 7.22 4.42
C ALA A 220 -2.58 8.42 3.52
N LEU A 221 -3.31 9.53 3.65
CA LEU A 221 -3.02 10.81 2.97
C LEU A 221 -1.74 11.49 3.46
N ALA A 222 -1.32 11.21 4.69
CA ALA A 222 -0.14 11.81 5.30
C ALA A 222 1.18 11.07 5.00
N LEU A 223 1.11 9.93 4.30
CA LEU A 223 2.29 9.16 3.85
C LEU A 223 2.97 9.88 2.68
#